data_AF-A0AAW1X8X2-F1
#
_entry.id   AF-A0AAW1X8X2-F1
#
_cell.length_a   1.000
_cell.length_b   1.000
_cell.length_c   1.000
_cell.angle_alpha   90.00
_cell.angle_beta   90.00
_cell.angle_gamma   90.00
#
_symmetry.space_group_name_H-M   'P 1'
#
loop_
_entity.id
_entity.type
_entity.pdbx_description
1 polymer ?
#
loop_
_entity_poly.entity_id
_entity_poly.type
_entity_poly.pdbx_seq_one_letter_code
_entity_poly.pdbx_strand_id
1 'polypeptide(L)'
;MDNNLLLDIGFTGQKFTWENRRADDSHLIKERLDRAIVNSNWIKTWPNSQISHETRVGSDHCPILLNIAPKPIRTARQFRFEAMWVSDPDCFDVVQRSWSAGGSHNPYLLLSQKLGSCRRNLINWSKEKFPNNVKLIEGLNRELAVLQETQMNVVDRGREAEIIGAIGRLWTNEELYWKQRSRVNWLQGGDRNTKFFHLTTLQRRQQNRILKIANEDGNWITGDVQVRSEVDEHFKRLFETSGIRDWGSTLDCVAPVISHDQNVLLTHPFSLEEIKSATQQLGNLNAPGPDGFPGENSP
;
A
#
# COMPACT_ATOMS: atom_id res chain seq x y z
N MET A 1 -26.13 7.25 0.75
CA MET A 1 -25.57 8.50 0.15
C MET A 1 -25.20 8.19 -1.31
N ASP A 2 -26.08 7.50 -2.06
CA ASP A 2 -25.58 6.55 -3.06
C ASP A 2 -25.70 7.04 -4.51
N ASN A 3 -26.14 8.28 -4.75
CA ASN A 3 -26.31 8.82 -6.11
C ASN A 3 -25.48 10.08 -6.44
N ASN A 4 -24.77 10.67 -5.47
CA ASN A 4 -24.13 11.99 -5.66
C ASN A 4 -22.60 11.95 -5.83
N LEU A 5 -21.98 10.76 -5.89
CA LEU A 5 -20.51 10.58 -6.03
C LEU A 5 -19.69 11.37 -4.98
N LEU A 6 -20.26 11.56 -3.79
CA LEU A 6 -19.62 12.23 -2.66
C LEU A 6 -18.89 11.21 -1.78
N LEU A 7 -17.73 11.60 -1.27
CA LEU A 7 -16.81 10.75 -0.52
C LEU A 7 -16.49 11.39 0.83
N ASP A 8 -16.57 10.59 1.90
CA ASP A 8 -16.02 10.96 3.22
C ASP A 8 -14.50 10.74 3.19
N ILE A 9 -13.75 11.82 3.37
CA ILE A 9 -12.28 11.81 3.31
C ILE A 9 -11.61 11.42 4.62
N GLY A 10 -12.40 11.03 5.63
CA GLY A 10 -11.92 10.67 6.96
C GLY A 10 -11.57 11.89 7.81
N PHE A 11 -11.08 11.64 9.02
CA PHE A 11 -10.74 12.69 9.98
C PHE A 11 -9.64 12.21 10.93
N THR A 12 -9.05 13.16 11.66
CA THR A 12 -8.13 12.91 12.78
C THR A 12 -8.59 13.64 14.03
N GLY A 13 -8.14 13.21 15.21
CA GLY A 13 -8.59 13.78 16.49
C GLY A 13 -9.74 12.99 17.11
N GLN A 14 -10.67 13.68 17.77
CA GLN A 14 -11.73 13.03 18.56
C GLN A 14 -12.66 12.16 17.68
N LYS A 15 -12.97 10.95 18.13
CA LYS A 15 -13.81 9.99 17.39
C LYS A 15 -15.25 10.47 17.18
N PHE A 16 -15.78 11.21 18.16
CA PHE A 16 -17.17 11.67 18.20
C PHE A 16 -17.21 13.19 18.08
N THR A 17 -18.19 13.72 17.34
CA THR A 17 -18.36 15.16 17.16
C THR A 17 -19.42 15.73 18.08
N TRP A 18 -20.33 14.91 18.56
CA TRP A 18 -21.41 15.31 19.43
C TRP A 18 -21.50 14.42 20.68
N GLU A 19 -21.95 14.99 21.80
CA GLU A 19 -22.35 14.23 22.99
C GLU A 19 -23.56 14.86 23.68
N ASN A 20 -24.43 14.04 24.25
CA ASN A 20 -25.67 14.51 24.88
C ASN A 20 -25.49 15.16 26.27
N ARG A 21 -24.26 15.24 26.78
CA ARG A 21 -23.86 15.85 28.06
C ARG A 21 -24.62 15.34 29.30
N ARG A 22 -25.13 14.10 29.27
CA ARG A 22 -25.73 13.50 30.47
C ARG A 22 -24.66 13.13 31.49
N ALA A 23 -24.97 13.30 32.77
CA ALA A 23 -24.02 13.12 33.86
C ALA A 23 -23.83 11.65 34.27
N ASP A 24 -24.69 10.75 33.81
CA ASP A 24 -24.63 9.33 34.11
C ASP A 24 -24.03 8.53 32.96
N ASP A 25 -23.07 7.67 33.28
CA ASP A 25 -22.39 6.85 32.28
C ASP A 25 -23.35 5.90 31.54
N SER A 26 -24.45 5.49 32.18
CA SER A 26 -25.49 4.63 31.59
C SER A 26 -26.26 5.29 30.44
N HIS A 27 -26.30 6.62 30.37
CA HIS A 27 -27.01 7.35 29.32
C HIS A 27 -26.12 8.33 28.56
N LEU A 28 -24.81 8.32 28.79
CA LEU A 28 -23.87 9.11 28.01
C LEU A 28 -23.79 8.57 26.58
N ILE A 29 -24.28 9.35 25.62
CA ILE A 29 -24.26 9.01 24.19
C ILE A 29 -23.32 9.96 23.47
N LYS A 30 -22.40 9.39 22.68
CA LYS A 30 -21.48 10.12 21.82
C LYS A 30 -21.63 9.65 20.38
N GLU A 31 -21.78 10.58 19.44
CA GLU A 31 -21.99 10.29 18.03
C GLU A 31 -21.12 11.17 17.13
N ARG A 32 -20.86 10.70 15.91
CA ARG A 32 -20.24 11.51 14.85
C ARG A 32 -21.33 11.98 13.89
N LEU A 33 -21.93 13.12 14.23
CA LEU A 33 -23.01 13.76 13.47
C LEU A 33 -22.47 14.70 12.40
N ASP A 34 -21.32 15.32 12.66
CA ASP A 34 -20.74 16.33 11.80
C ASP A 34 -19.69 15.70 10.87
N ARG A 35 -19.80 15.96 9.57
CA ARG A 35 -18.92 15.37 8.55
C ARG A 35 -18.68 16.37 7.41
N ALA A 36 -17.47 16.35 6.84
CA ALA A 36 -17.22 16.98 5.55
C ALA A 36 -17.10 15.89 4.48
N ILE A 37 -17.90 16.02 3.43
CA ILE A 37 -17.94 15.12 2.27
C ILE A 37 -17.54 15.91 1.03
N VAL A 38 -16.81 15.28 0.11
CA VAL A 38 -16.23 15.96 -1.05
C VAL A 38 -16.53 15.18 -2.33
N ASN A 39 -16.51 15.86 -3.47
CA ASN A 39 -16.64 15.20 -4.78
C ASN A 39 -15.27 14.81 -5.36
N SER A 40 -15.31 14.06 -6.47
CA SER A 40 -14.09 13.62 -7.16
C SER A 40 -13.20 14.75 -7.68
N ASN A 41 -13.77 15.93 -7.99
CA ASN A 41 -13.00 17.08 -8.45
C ASN A 41 -12.15 17.65 -7.31
N TRP A 42 -12.72 17.74 -6.10
CA TRP A 42 -12.01 18.19 -4.91
C TRP A 42 -10.80 17.29 -4.60
N ILE A 43 -10.96 15.97 -4.62
CA ILE A 43 -9.85 15.03 -4.33
C ILE A 43 -8.72 15.16 -5.37
N LYS A 44 -9.04 15.47 -6.62
CA LYS A 44 -8.03 15.70 -7.65
C LYS A 44 -7.28 17.02 -7.44
N THR A 45 -7.99 18.09 -7.09
CA THR A 45 -7.40 19.42 -6.89
C THR A 45 -6.63 19.50 -5.56
N TRP A 46 -7.15 18.89 -4.50
CA TRP A 46 -6.62 18.94 -3.14
C TRP A 46 -6.47 17.53 -2.56
N PRO A 47 -5.60 16.69 -3.14
CA PRO A 47 -5.42 15.29 -2.75
C PRO A 47 -4.87 15.11 -1.34
N ASN A 48 -4.32 16.18 -0.77
CA ASN A 48 -3.74 16.21 0.56
C ASN A 48 -4.64 16.86 1.60
N SER A 49 -5.86 17.29 1.24
CA SER A 49 -6.77 17.94 2.20
C SER A 49 -7.07 17.04 3.40
N GLN A 50 -7.33 17.63 4.56
CA GLN A 50 -7.45 16.91 5.83
C GLN A 50 -8.53 17.52 6.69
N ILE A 51 -9.20 16.66 7.45
CA ILE A 51 -10.18 17.05 8.47
C ILE A 51 -9.61 16.72 9.84
N SER A 52 -9.69 17.67 10.78
CA SER A 52 -9.48 17.42 12.20
C SER A 52 -10.73 17.77 13.02
N HIS A 53 -11.03 16.93 14.01
CA HIS A 53 -11.99 17.21 15.07
C HIS A 53 -11.21 17.79 16.25
N GLU A 54 -11.53 19.02 16.61
CA GLU A 54 -10.89 19.74 17.71
C GLU A 54 -11.59 19.50 19.04
N THR A 55 -10.95 19.92 20.14
CA THR A 55 -11.49 19.69 21.48
C THR A 55 -12.79 20.46 21.72
N ARG A 56 -13.79 19.74 22.23
CA ARG A 56 -15.03 20.30 22.73
C ARG A 56 -14.75 21.12 23.99
N VAL A 57 -14.99 22.43 23.95
CA VAL A 57 -14.85 23.33 25.11
C VAL A 57 -16.17 23.99 25.47
N GLY A 58 -16.81 24.67 24.51
CA GLY A 58 -18.01 25.49 24.77
C GLY A 58 -19.35 24.91 24.26
N SER A 59 -19.34 23.89 23.42
CA SER A 59 -20.54 23.35 22.74
C SER A 59 -20.67 21.84 22.97
N ASP A 60 -21.87 21.29 22.82
CA ASP A 60 -22.14 19.85 22.72
C ASP A 60 -21.76 19.29 21.34
N HIS A 61 -21.29 20.15 20.42
CA HIS A 61 -20.55 19.83 19.18
C HIS A 61 -19.06 20.19 19.25
N CYS A 62 -18.22 19.42 18.56
CA CYS A 62 -16.79 19.67 18.43
C CYS A 62 -16.54 20.44 17.12
N PRO A 63 -15.61 21.42 17.09
CA PRO A 63 -15.27 22.08 15.85
C PRO A 63 -14.64 21.11 14.84
N ILE A 64 -15.02 21.23 13.56
CA ILE A 64 -14.40 20.55 12.44
C ILE A 64 -13.52 21.54 11.68
N LEU A 65 -12.23 21.25 11.56
CA LEU A 65 -11.27 22.05 10.81
C LEU A 65 -10.89 21.34 9.51
N LEU A 66 -11.03 22.04 8.38
CA LEU A 66 -10.60 21.58 7.06
C LEU A 66 -9.28 22.28 6.68
N ASN A 67 -8.19 21.52 6.61
CA ASN A 67 -6.92 21.99 6.08
C ASN A 67 -6.76 21.51 4.63
N ILE A 68 -6.77 22.43 3.69
CA ILE A 68 -6.84 22.08 2.27
C ILE A 68 -5.45 21.77 1.67
N ALA A 69 -4.40 22.39 2.19
CA ALA A 69 -3.03 22.23 1.71
C ALA A 69 -2.03 22.06 2.87
N PRO A 70 -2.12 20.96 3.63
CA PRO A 70 -1.15 20.68 4.67
C PRO A 70 0.24 20.49 4.04
N LYS A 71 1.27 20.99 4.71
CA LYS A 71 2.66 20.86 4.24
C LYS A 71 2.96 19.39 3.94
N PRO A 72 3.46 19.06 2.73
CA PRO A 72 3.78 17.69 2.38
C PRO A 72 5.01 17.25 3.19
N ILE A 73 4.87 16.13 3.88
CA ILE A 73 5.97 15.46 4.55
C ILE A 73 6.72 14.67 3.47
N ARG A 74 7.99 14.98 3.25
CA ARG A 74 8.84 14.27 2.28
C ARG A 74 9.49 13.06 2.94
N THR A 75 8.84 11.91 2.87
CA THR A 75 9.48 10.64 3.24
C THR A 75 10.25 10.06 2.04
N ALA A 76 11.37 9.39 2.31
CA ALA A 76 12.08 8.64 1.28
C ALA A 76 11.13 7.59 0.66
N ARG A 77 11.06 7.55 -0.68
CA ARG A 77 10.20 6.59 -1.38
C ARG A 77 10.73 5.18 -1.14
N GLN A 78 9.93 4.36 -0.46
CA GLN A 78 10.22 2.93 -0.33
C GLN A 78 10.08 2.25 -1.68
N PHE A 79 10.93 1.26 -1.92
CA PHE A 79 10.79 0.39 -3.08
C PHE A 79 9.52 -0.46 -2.93
N ARG A 80 8.81 -0.62 -4.04
CA ARG A 80 7.71 -1.56 -4.19
C ARG A 80 7.82 -2.13 -5.59
N PHE A 81 7.78 -3.45 -5.69
CA PHE A 81 7.68 -4.13 -6.97
C PHE A 81 6.38 -3.72 -7.66
N GLU A 82 6.42 -3.40 -8.95
CA GLU A 82 5.26 -3.03 -9.73
C GLU A 82 4.81 -4.23 -10.56
N ALA A 83 3.54 -4.64 -10.44
CA ALA A 83 3.01 -5.83 -11.13
C ALA A 83 3.20 -5.77 -12.66
N MET A 84 3.12 -4.56 -13.22
CA MET A 84 3.34 -4.33 -14.65
C MET A 84 4.75 -4.72 -15.12
N TRP A 85 5.74 -4.85 -14.22
CA TRP A 85 7.08 -5.27 -14.61
C TRP A 85 7.08 -6.70 -15.16
N VAL A 86 6.21 -7.57 -14.66
CA VAL A 86 6.09 -8.96 -15.13
C VAL A 86 5.60 -9.04 -16.58
N SER A 87 5.00 -7.97 -17.13
CA SER A 87 4.57 -7.95 -18.53
C SER A 87 5.73 -7.83 -19.53
N ASP A 88 6.93 -7.43 -19.07
CA ASP A 88 8.14 -7.39 -19.88
C ASP A 88 9.00 -8.65 -19.60
N PRO A 89 9.31 -9.46 -20.63
CA PRO A 89 10.12 -10.67 -20.47
C PRO A 89 11.48 -10.43 -19.79
N ASP A 90 12.08 -9.25 -19.98
CA ASP A 90 13.37 -8.91 -19.37
C ASP A 90 13.30 -8.84 -17.84
N CYS A 91 12.12 -8.71 -17.25
CA CYS A 91 11.95 -8.70 -15.80
C CYS A 91 12.49 -9.97 -15.16
N PHE A 92 12.17 -11.13 -15.76
CA PHE A 92 12.63 -12.42 -15.26
C PHE A 92 14.16 -12.51 -15.31
N ASP A 93 14.75 -12.09 -16.43
CA ASP A 93 16.20 -12.06 -16.60
C ASP A 93 16.89 -11.19 -15.55
N VAL A 94 16.34 -10.02 -15.25
CA VAL A 94 16.88 -9.13 -14.22
C VAL A 94 16.85 -9.80 -12.84
N VAL A 95 15.72 -10.44 -12.49
CA VAL A 95 15.59 -11.18 -11.22
C VAL A 95 16.57 -12.35 -11.17
N GLN A 96 16.63 -13.15 -12.22
CA GLN A 96 17.51 -14.33 -12.31
C GLN A 96 18.97 -13.92 -12.18
N ARG A 97 19.42 -12.89 -12.91
CA ARG A 97 20.80 -12.38 -12.81
C ARG A 97 21.12 -11.88 -11.40
N SER A 98 20.18 -11.19 -10.76
CA SER A 98 20.35 -10.76 -9.37
C SER A 98 20.43 -11.92 -8.38
N TRP A 99 19.74 -13.02 -8.66
CA TRP A 99 19.69 -14.20 -7.80
C TRP A 99 20.89 -15.14 -8.00
N SER A 100 21.50 -15.13 -9.18
CA SER A 100 22.68 -15.92 -9.51
C SER A 100 23.99 -15.32 -9.00
N ALA A 101 23.97 -14.11 -8.44
CA ALA A 101 25.15 -13.50 -7.83
C ALA A 101 25.61 -14.30 -6.59
N GLY A 102 26.91 -14.56 -6.50
CA GLY A 102 27.54 -15.13 -5.31
C GLY A 102 27.41 -14.20 -4.09
N GLY A 103 27.51 -14.76 -2.88
CA GLY A 103 27.31 -13.98 -1.65
C GLY A 103 27.80 -14.69 -0.39
N SER A 104 27.30 -14.24 0.76
CA SER A 104 27.68 -14.77 2.08
C SER A 104 27.40 -16.28 2.24
N HIS A 105 28.21 -16.95 3.04
CA HIS A 105 27.95 -18.33 3.50
C HIS A 105 26.81 -18.39 4.53
N ASN A 106 26.47 -17.26 5.17
CA ASN A 106 25.32 -17.20 6.08
C ASN A 106 24.02 -17.06 5.26
N PRO A 107 23.06 -18.01 5.38
CA PRO A 107 21.84 -18.00 4.58
C PRO A 107 20.98 -16.74 4.71
N TYR A 108 20.89 -16.16 5.92
CA TYR A 108 20.10 -14.96 6.18
C TYR A 108 20.72 -13.71 5.55
N LEU A 109 22.04 -13.57 5.67
CA LEU A 109 22.77 -12.48 5.02
C LEU A 109 22.75 -12.63 3.49
N LEU A 110 22.86 -13.86 2.99
CA LEU A 110 22.77 -14.16 1.57
C LEU A 110 21.40 -13.73 1.00
N LEU A 111 20.30 -14.11 1.68
CA LEU A 111 18.96 -13.70 1.27
C LEU A 111 18.82 -12.18 1.24
N SER A 112 19.23 -11.49 2.30
CA SER A 112 19.18 -10.02 2.37
C SER A 112 20.00 -9.36 1.27
N GLN A 113 21.18 -9.88 0.95
CA GLN A 113 22.04 -9.38 -0.12
C GLN A 113 21.40 -9.58 -1.50
N LYS A 114 20.82 -10.76 -1.75
CA LYS A 114 20.13 -11.07 -3.01
C LYS A 114 18.91 -10.19 -3.21
N LEU A 115 18.06 -10.02 -2.19
CA LEU A 115 16.92 -9.10 -2.23
C LEU A 115 17.36 -7.65 -2.47
N GLY A 116 18.41 -7.19 -1.79
CA GLY A 116 18.97 -5.85 -1.97
C GLY A 116 19.56 -5.63 -3.38
N SER A 117 20.20 -6.64 -3.95
CA SER A 117 20.72 -6.62 -5.34
C SER A 117 19.58 -6.60 -6.35
N CYS A 118 18.60 -7.49 -6.19
CA CYS A 118 17.40 -7.57 -7.01
C CYS A 118 16.64 -6.24 -7.04
N ARG A 119 16.39 -5.67 -5.86
CA ARG A 119 15.77 -4.35 -5.70
C ARG A 119 16.50 -3.27 -6.52
N ARG A 120 17.83 -3.17 -6.40
CA ARG A 120 18.61 -2.14 -7.12
C ARG A 120 18.53 -2.33 -8.64
N ASN A 121 18.69 -3.56 -9.10
CA ASN A 121 18.68 -3.86 -10.53
C ASN A 121 17.31 -3.62 -11.15
N LEU A 122 16.22 -4.04 -10.48
CA LEU A 122 14.85 -3.73 -10.90
C LEU A 122 14.58 -2.23 -10.93
N ILE A 123 15.02 -1.47 -9.93
CA ILE A 123 14.86 0.00 -9.94
C ILE A 123 15.55 0.62 -11.16
N ASN A 124 16.79 0.20 -11.46
CA ASN A 124 17.53 0.77 -12.58
C ASN A 124 16.91 0.38 -13.93
N TRP A 125 16.63 -0.91 -14.12
CA TRP A 125 15.97 -1.43 -15.31
C TRP A 125 14.59 -0.79 -15.54
N SER A 126 13.79 -0.65 -14.48
CA SER A 126 12.43 -0.07 -14.62
C SER A 126 12.44 1.38 -15.08
N LYS A 127 13.46 2.17 -14.73
CA LYS A 127 13.59 3.57 -15.19
C LYS A 127 13.81 3.66 -16.70
N GLU A 128 14.51 2.68 -17.27
CA GLU A 128 14.81 2.64 -18.71
C GLU A 128 13.63 2.07 -19.49
N LYS A 129 13.00 1.00 -18.98
CA LYS A 129 11.95 0.25 -19.69
C LYS A 129 10.54 0.79 -19.52
N PHE A 130 10.23 1.40 -18.37
CA PHE A 130 8.90 1.93 -18.06
C PHE A 130 8.99 3.45 -17.86
N PRO A 131 9.16 4.22 -18.95
CA PRO A 131 9.06 5.66 -18.90
C PRO A 131 7.62 6.08 -18.56
N ASN A 132 7.36 7.39 -18.52
CA ASN A 132 6.01 7.87 -18.23
C ASN A 132 5.01 7.41 -19.33
N ASN A 133 4.24 6.36 -19.02
CA ASN A 133 3.27 5.74 -19.93
C ASN A 133 2.29 6.77 -20.50
N VAL A 134 1.83 7.74 -19.69
CA VAL A 134 0.89 8.78 -20.13
C VAL A 134 1.50 9.63 -21.24
N LYS A 135 2.74 10.11 -21.06
CA LYS A 135 3.44 10.90 -22.08
C LYS A 135 3.68 10.12 -23.36
N LEU A 136 3.98 8.82 -23.23
CA LEU A 136 4.21 7.95 -24.37
C LEU A 136 2.92 7.70 -25.16
N ILE A 137 1.80 7.46 -24.46
CA ILE A 137 0.47 7.35 -25.06
C ILE A 137 0.09 8.64 -25.80
N GLU A 138 0.32 9.82 -25.19
CA GLU A 138 0.08 11.11 -25.84
C GLU A 138 0.94 11.33 -27.09
N GLY A 139 2.18 10.82 -27.10
CA GLY A 139 3.05 10.83 -28.28
C GLY A 139 2.52 9.92 -29.39
N LEU A 140 2.22 8.67 -29.05
CA LEU A 140 1.71 7.67 -30.00
C LEU A 140 0.34 8.06 -30.58
N ASN A 141 -0.54 8.67 -29.79
CA ASN A 141 -1.82 9.20 -30.29
C ASN A 141 -1.62 10.32 -31.31
N ARG A 142 -0.61 11.18 -31.12
CA ARG A 142 -0.27 12.23 -32.11
C ARG A 142 0.30 11.62 -33.39
N GLU A 143 1.19 10.64 -33.28
CA GLU A 143 1.73 9.90 -34.44
C GLU A 143 0.60 9.20 -35.21
N LEU A 144 -0.31 8.53 -34.48
CA LEU A 144 -1.47 7.85 -35.06
C LEU A 144 -2.40 8.80 -35.80
N ALA A 145 -2.70 9.97 -35.22
CA ALA A 145 -3.55 10.98 -35.85
C ALA A 145 -2.97 11.47 -37.19
N VAL A 146 -1.67 11.80 -37.22
CA VAL A 146 -0.98 12.23 -38.45
C VAL A 146 -1.00 11.13 -39.52
N LEU A 147 -0.76 9.89 -39.10
CA LEU A 147 -0.73 8.74 -40.00
C LEU A 147 -2.10 8.44 -40.61
N GLN A 148 -3.18 8.64 -39.85
CA GLN A 148 -4.57 8.47 -40.32
C GLN A 148 -5.07 9.60 -41.22
N GLU A 149 -4.49 10.81 -41.12
CA GLU A 149 -4.82 11.95 -41.99
C GLU A 149 -4.09 11.90 -43.36
N THR A 150 -3.04 11.08 -43.48
CA THR A 150 -2.25 10.93 -44.72
C THR A 150 -2.87 9.85 -45.63
N GLN A 151 -2.71 9.94 -46.96
CA GLN A 151 -3.13 8.85 -47.87
C GLN A 151 -2.35 7.56 -47.54
N MET A 152 -3.03 6.59 -46.90
CA MET A 152 -2.39 5.38 -46.37
C MET A 152 -2.11 4.34 -47.46
N ASN A 153 -0.88 3.86 -47.53
CA ASN A 153 -0.50 2.65 -48.25
C ASN A 153 -0.51 1.42 -47.32
N VAL A 154 -0.18 0.23 -47.85
CA VAL A 154 -0.19 -1.02 -47.06
C VAL A 154 0.86 -1.01 -45.92
N VAL A 155 1.98 -0.32 -46.09
CA VAL A 155 3.02 -0.15 -45.06
C VAL A 155 2.50 0.74 -43.92
N ASP A 156 1.76 1.80 -44.24
CA ASP A 156 1.13 2.69 -43.26
C ASP A 156 0.11 1.94 -42.40
N ARG A 157 -0.64 0.99 -42.98
CA ARG A 157 -1.55 0.12 -42.21
C ARG A 157 -0.84 -0.83 -41.25
N GLY A 158 0.33 -1.34 -41.63
CA GLY A 158 1.18 -2.13 -40.73
C GLY A 158 1.63 -1.29 -39.53
N ARG A 159 2.11 -0.08 -39.81
CA ARG A 159 2.55 0.87 -38.77
C ARG A 159 1.41 1.31 -37.85
N GLU A 160 0.22 1.54 -38.40
CA GLU A 160 -0.99 1.85 -37.63
C GLU A 160 -1.29 0.74 -36.61
N ALA A 161 -1.29 -0.52 -37.05
CA ALA A 161 -1.54 -1.66 -36.19
C ALA A 161 -0.48 -1.80 -35.07
N GLU A 162 0.79 -1.52 -35.37
CA GLU A 162 1.87 -1.48 -34.37
C GLU A 162 1.64 -0.40 -33.30
N ILE A 163 1.27 0.81 -33.72
CA ILE A 163 1.01 1.95 -32.82
C ILE A 163 -0.20 1.65 -31.94
N ILE A 164 -1.30 1.18 -32.51
CA ILE A 164 -2.50 0.79 -31.76
C ILE A 164 -2.18 -0.31 -30.75
N GLY A 165 -1.41 -1.32 -31.16
CA GLY A 165 -0.96 -2.39 -30.27
C GLY A 165 -0.08 -1.87 -29.13
N ALA A 166 0.84 -0.93 -29.41
CA ALA A 166 1.69 -0.30 -28.40
C ALA A 166 0.87 0.51 -27.39
N ILE A 167 -0.09 1.31 -27.85
CA ILE A 167 -1.01 2.05 -26.98
C ILE A 167 -1.80 1.09 -26.08
N GLY A 168 -2.33 -0.01 -26.65
CA GLY A 168 -3.05 -1.03 -25.90
C GLY A 168 -2.21 -1.66 -24.77
N ARG A 169 -0.94 -1.96 -25.03
CA ARG A 169 -0.01 -2.46 -23.99
C ARG A 169 0.24 -1.43 -22.89
N LEU A 170 0.44 -0.15 -23.27
CA LEU A 170 0.67 0.92 -22.29
C LEU A 170 -0.55 1.18 -21.40
N TRP A 171 -1.76 1.12 -21.96
CA TRP A 171 -2.99 1.19 -21.16
C TRP A 171 -3.12 0.02 -20.18
N THR A 172 -2.78 -1.19 -20.62
CA THR A 172 -2.78 -2.38 -19.74
C THR A 172 -1.79 -2.20 -18.58
N ASN A 173 -0.60 -1.67 -18.86
CA ASN A 173 0.40 -1.38 -17.83
C ASN A 173 -0.09 -0.33 -16.81
N GLU A 174 -0.76 0.74 -17.27
CA GLU A 174 -1.34 1.72 -16.36
C GLU A 174 -2.49 1.15 -15.53
N GLU A 175 -3.33 0.32 -16.13
CA GLU A 175 -4.39 -0.38 -15.40
C GLU A 175 -3.82 -1.23 -14.26
N LEU A 176 -2.79 -2.04 -14.54
CA LEU A 176 -2.09 -2.84 -13.52
C LEU A 176 -1.50 -1.94 -12.42
N TYR A 177 -0.85 -0.84 -12.79
CA TYR A 177 -0.25 0.12 -11.87
C TYR A 177 -1.26 0.72 -10.88
N TRP A 178 -2.44 1.15 -11.37
CA TRP A 178 -3.49 1.71 -10.52
C TRP A 178 -4.26 0.64 -9.76
N LYS A 179 -4.50 -0.52 -10.36
CA LYS A 179 -5.16 -1.66 -9.70
C LYS A 179 -4.36 -2.09 -8.46
N GLN A 180 -3.04 -2.28 -8.59
CA GLN A 180 -2.16 -2.65 -7.49
C GLN A 180 -2.22 -1.63 -6.32
N ARG A 181 -2.32 -0.33 -6.63
CA ARG A 181 -2.40 0.75 -5.62
C ARG A 181 -3.77 0.86 -4.96
N SER A 182 -4.83 0.60 -5.71
CA SER A 182 -6.21 0.69 -5.22
C SER A 182 -6.53 -0.38 -4.17
N ARG A 183 -5.84 -1.54 -4.23
CA ARG A 183 -6.11 -2.74 -3.41
C ARG A 183 -7.56 -3.25 -3.54
N VAL A 184 -8.22 -2.97 -4.66
CA VAL A 184 -9.57 -3.43 -4.95
C VAL A 184 -9.48 -4.79 -5.65
N ASN A 185 -10.01 -5.83 -5.00
CA ASN A 185 -9.96 -7.21 -5.52
C ASN A 185 -11.28 -7.68 -6.16
N TRP A 186 -12.40 -6.98 -5.92
CA TRP A 186 -13.74 -7.44 -6.33
C TRP A 186 -14.17 -7.00 -7.73
N LEU A 187 -13.39 -6.16 -8.43
CA LEU A 187 -13.69 -5.73 -9.78
C LEU A 187 -13.39 -6.88 -10.76
N GLN A 188 -14.35 -7.79 -10.90
CA GLN A 188 -14.33 -8.92 -11.84
C GLN A 188 -14.94 -8.58 -13.23
N GLY A 189 -15.37 -7.34 -13.46
CA GLY A 189 -16.14 -6.98 -14.65
C GLY A 189 -15.59 -5.79 -15.45
N GLY A 190 -14.92 -6.10 -16.56
CA GLY A 190 -15.12 -5.50 -17.89
C GLY A 190 -14.75 -4.04 -18.17
N ASP A 191 -14.67 -3.13 -17.20
CA ASP A 191 -14.39 -1.72 -17.47
C ASP A 191 -12.95 -1.36 -17.08
N ARG A 192 -12.15 -0.89 -18.06
CA ARG A 192 -10.75 -0.44 -17.90
C ARG A 192 -10.71 0.90 -17.16
N ASN A 193 -11.22 0.92 -15.94
CA ASN A 193 -11.55 2.16 -15.23
C ASN A 193 -10.37 2.64 -14.37
N THR A 194 -9.31 3.09 -15.02
CA THR A 194 -8.16 3.73 -14.36
C THR A 194 -8.58 4.92 -13.50
N LYS A 195 -9.62 5.66 -13.90
CA LYS A 195 -10.20 6.78 -13.13
C LYS A 195 -10.75 6.31 -11.78
N PHE A 196 -11.47 5.19 -11.74
CA PHE A 196 -11.95 4.59 -10.50
C PHE A 196 -10.78 4.20 -9.60
N PHE A 197 -9.85 3.39 -10.10
CA PHE A 197 -8.69 2.94 -9.31
C PHE A 197 -7.83 4.11 -8.81
N HIS A 198 -7.68 5.15 -9.62
CA HIS A 198 -7.01 6.39 -9.24
C HIS A 198 -7.72 7.10 -8.10
N LEU A 199 -9.04 7.30 -8.20
CA LEU A 199 -9.83 7.94 -7.14
C LEU A 199 -9.81 7.13 -5.85
N THR A 200 -9.99 5.81 -5.92
CA THR A 200 -9.89 4.92 -4.76
C THR A 200 -8.49 4.98 -4.13
N THR A 201 -7.44 5.04 -4.95
CA THR A 201 -6.06 5.20 -4.47
C THR A 201 -5.89 6.51 -3.71
N LEU A 202 -6.40 7.63 -4.22
CA LEU A 202 -6.33 8.93 -3.55
C LEU A 202 -7.10 8.91 -2.22
N GLN A 203 -8.33 8.38 -2.20
CA GLN A 203 -9.12 8.25 -0.98
C GLN A 203 -8.40 7.41 0.08
N ARG A 204 -7.85 6.24 -0.30
CA ARG A 204 -7.08 5.39 0.62
C ARG A 204 -5.82 6.07 1.14
N ARG A 205 -5.09 6.79 0.29
CA ARG A 205 -3.90 7.57 0.71
C ARG A 205 -4.27 8.62 1.74
N GLN A 206 -5.42 9.26 1.57
CA GLN A 206 -5.93 10.27 2.49
C GLN A 206 -6.33 9.66 3.83
N GLN A 207 -7.10 8.56 3.82
CA GLN A 207 -7.53 7.85 5.03
C GLN A 207 -6.36 7.20 5.80
N ASN A 208 -5.37 6.67 5.10
CA ASN A 208 -4.21 6.01 5.72
C ASN A 208 -3.10 6.98 6.14
N ARG A 209 -3.32 8.30 5.99
CA ARG A 209 -2.30 9.28 6.37
C ARG A 209 -2.33 9.48 7.88
N ILE A 210 -1.26 9.03 8.54
CA ILE A 210 -1.04 9.30 9.96
C ILE A 210 -0.50 10.73 10.09
N LEU A 211 -1.23 11.57 10.83
CA LEU A 211 -0.87 12.99 11.04
C LEU A 211 -0.46 13.27 12.47
N LYS A 212 -1.20 12.65 13.39
CA LYS A 212 -0.99 12.73 14.82
C LYS A 212 -1.39 11.41 15.44
N ILE A 213 -0.74 11.07 16.54
CA ILE A 213 -1.06 9.92 17.37
C ILE A 213 -1.22 10.41 18.81
N ALA A 214 -2.09 9.76 19.58
CA ALA A 214 -2.17 10.01 21.01
C ALA A 214 -1.18 9.08 21.70
N ASN A 215 -0.33 9.63 22.58
CA ASN A 215 0.56 8.82 23.42
C ASN A 215 -0.22 8.21 24.61
N GLU A 216 0.48 7.42 25.43
CA GLU A 216 -0.09 6.77 26.62
C GLU A 216 -0.67 7.77 27.64
N ASP A 217 -0.14 8.99 27.69
CA ASP A 217 -0.63 10.08 28.54
C ASP A 217 -1.85 10.82 27.96
N GLY A 218 -2.33 10.42 26.76
CA GLY A 218 -3.42 11.08 26.05
C GLY A 218 -3.03 12.37 25.33
N ASN A 219 -1.73 12.71 25.27
CA ASN A 219 -1.22 13.86 24.56
C ASN A 219 -1.12 13.58 23.06
N TRP A 220 -1.61 14.52 22.25
CA TRP A 220 -1.50 14.42 20.80
C TRP A 220 -0.11 14.81 20.31
N ILE A 221 0.64 13.83 19.83
CA ILE A 221 1.93 14.03 19.18
C ILE A 221 1.69 14.34 17.71
N THR A 222 2.27 15.45 17.25
CA THR A 222 2.20 15.90 15.85
C THR A 222 3.61 16.06 15.29
N GLY A 223 3.77 15.86 13.98
CA GLY A 223 5.07 15.99 13.31
C GLY A 223 5.74 14.65 13.01
N ASP A 224 6.35 14.54 11.83
CA ASP A 224 6.87 13.27 11.28
C ASP A 224 7.92 12.62 12.18
N VAL A 225 8.88 13.42 12.66
CA VAL A 225 9.98 12.92 13.49
C VAL A 225 9.46 12.44 14.84
N GLN A 226 8.56 13.19 15.47
CA GLN A 226 8.02 12.83 16.78
C GLN A 226 7.08 11.61 16.67
N VAL A 227 6.18 11.59 15.69
CA VAL A 227 5.28 10.46 15.45
C VAL A 227 6.08 9.18 15.18
N ARG A 228 7.13 9.26 14.35
CA ARG A 228 8.01 8.12 14.08
C ARG A 228 8.75 7.65 15.33
N SER A 229 9.32 8.58 16.10
CA SER A 229 10.05 8.25 17.33
C SER A 229 9.15 7.55 18.33
N GLU A 230 7.94 8.07 18.53
CA GLU A 230 6.96 7.47 19.44
C GLU A 230 6.54 6.07 18.99
N VAL A 231 6.27 5.87 17.69
CA VAL A 231 5.95 4.53 17.16
C VAL A 231 7.12 3.57 17.36
N ASP A 232 8.34 4.00 17.02
CA ASP A 232 9.55 3.18 17.18
C ASP A 232 9.77 2.83 18.66
N GLU A 233 9.60 3.77 19.58
CA GLU A 233 9.77 3.57 21.02
C GLU A 233 8.67 2.69 21.62
N HIS A 234 7.41 2.90 21.24
CA HIS A 234 6.30 2.06 21.67
C HIS A 234 6.50 0.61 21.27
N PHE A 235 6.85 0.33 20.01
CA PHE A 235 7.08 -1.05 19.56
C PHE A 235 8.36 -1.65 20.15
N LYS A 236 9.41 -0.86 20.37
CA LYS A 236 10.59 -1.32 21.13
C LYS A 236 10.17 -1.77 22.53
N ARG A 237 9.45 -0.94 23.28
CA ARG A 237 8.95 -1.29 24.62
C ARG A 237 8.04 -2.52 24.59
N LEU A 238 7.18 -2.65 23.58
CA LEU A 238 6.27 -3.78 23.42
C LEU A 238 7.00 -5.11 23.18
N PHE A 239 8.08 -5.09 22.40
CA PHE A 239 8.86 -6.27 22.05
C PHE A 239 10.11 -6.47 22.93
N GLU A 240 10.44 -5.51 23.78
CA GLU A 240 11.39 -5.68 24.86
C GLU A 240 10.80 -6.60 25.91
N THR A 241 11.47 -7.73 26.15
CA THR A 241 11.12 -8.60 27.27
C THR A 241 11.25 -7.83 28.58
N SER A 242 10.15 -7.72 29.31
CA SER A 242 10.16 -7.28 30.70
C SER A 242 10.28 -8.51 31.62
N GLY A 243 11.18 -8.46 32.60
CA GLY A 243 11.36 -9.52 33.61
C GLY A 243 12.57 -10.44 33.41
N ILE A 244 12.79 -11.30 34.41
CA ILE A 244 13.87 -12.29 34.45
C ILE A 244 13.45 -13.49 33.58
N ARG A 245 14.27 -13.88 32.58
CA ARG A 245 14.01 -15.06 31.72
C ARG A 245 14.26 -16.41 32.40
N ASP A 246 14.47 -16.39 33.71
CA ASP A 246 14.60 -17.60 34.52
C ASP A 246 13.21 -18.00 35.00
N TRP A 247 12.56 -18.84 34.20
CA TRP A 247 11.25 -19.41 34.53
C TRP A 247 11.35 -20.48 35.63
N GLY A 248 12.58 -20.80 36.11
CA GLY A 248 12.85 -21.73 37.20
C GLY A 248 12.05 -23.04 37.08
N SER A 249 11.46 -23.47 38.19
CA SER A 249 10.57 -24.62 38.27
C SER A 249 9.12 -24.33 37.88
N THR A 250 8.80 -23.12 37.39
CA THR A 250 7.41 -22.74 37.04
C THR A 250 6.92 -23.51 35.82
N LEU A 251 7.83 -23.84 34.90
CA LEU A 251 7.55 -24.70 33.75
C LEU A 251 7.35 -26.16 34.14
N ASP A 252 7.92 -26.62 35.27
CA ASP A 252 7.74 -28.00 35.76
C ASP A 252 6.30 -28.26 36.23
N CYS A 253 5.54 -27.21 36.56
CA CYS A 253 4.13 -27.27 36.91
C CYS A 253 3.20 -27.31 35.69
N VAL A 254 3.72 -27.10 34.47
CA VAL A 254 2.93 -27.11 33.23
C VAL A 254 2.95 -28.52 32.65
N ALA A 255 1.81 -29.20 32.70
CA ALA A 255 1.69 -30.50 32.06
C ALA A 255 1.90 -30.36 30.53
N PRO A 256 2.77 -31.18 29.92
CA PRO A 256 2.98 -31.15 28.47
C PRO A 256 1.69 -31.55 27.75
N VAL A 257 1.14 -30.61 26.97
CA VAL A 257 -0.08 -30.81 26.16
C VAL A 257 0.24 -31.36 24.77
N ILE A 258 1.48 -31.16 24.31
CA ILE A 258 1.97 -31.65 23.02
C ILE A 258 2.53 -33.06 23.23
N SER A 259 1.92 -34.04 22.57
CA SER A 259 2.42 -35.42 22.55
C SER A 259 3.78 -35.52 21.85
N HIS A 260 4.52 -36.60 22.12
CA HIS A 260 5.81 -36.83 21.48
C HIS A 260 5.69 -36.80 19.95
N ASP A 261 4.69 -37.46 19.37
CA ASP A 261 4.47 -37.52 17.92
C ASP A 261 4.14 -36.15 17.33
N GLN A 262 3.35 -35.32 18.03
CA GLN A 262 3.10 -33.94 17.62
C GLN A 262 4.36 -33.08 17.69
N ASN A 263 5.21 -33.28 18.70
CA ASN A 263 6.46 -32.55 18.82
C ASN A 263 7.44 -32.93 17.70
N VAL A 264 7.50 -34.22 17.34
CA VAL A 264 8.28 -34.71 16.19
C VAL A 264 7.78 -34.09 14.88
N LEU A 265 6.46 -33.96 14.70
CA LEU A 265 5.87 -33.28 13.56
C LEU A 265 6.22 -31.78 13.52
N LEU A 266 6.09 -31.07 14.65
CA LEU A 266 6.34 -29.62 14.75
C LEU A 266 7.82 -29.23 14.61
N THR A 267 8.73 -30.16 14.91
CA THR A 267 10.19 -29.93 14.83
C THR A 267 10.80 -30.48 13.55
N HIS A 268 10.00 -31.13 12.70
CA HIS A 268 10.46 -31.67 11.42
C HIS A 268 10.92 -30.53 10.49
N PRO A 269 12.01 -30.72 9.72
CA PRO A 269 12.42 -29.75 8.71
C PRO A 269 11.31 -29.50 7.68
N PHE A 270 11.11 -28.23 7.32
CA PHE A 270 10.15 -27.88 6.27
C PHE A 270 10.52 -28.53 4.94
N SER A 271 9.53 -29.13 4.30
CA SER A 271 9.66 -29.67 2.94
C SER A 271 9.58 -28.55 1.89
N LEU A 272 10.15 -28.80 0.70
CA LEU A 272 9.99 -27.88 -0.44
C LEU A 272 8.52 -27.69 -0.82
N GLU A 273 7.68 -28.70 -0.62
CA GLU A 273 6.26 -28.65 -0.94
C GLU A 273 5.49 -27.76 0.04
N GLU A 274 5.78 -27.83 1.34
CA GLU A 274 5.24 -26.92 2.34
C GLU A 274 5.66 -25.48 2.07
N ILE A 275 6.94 -25.25 1.75
CA ILE A 275 7.46 -23.91 1.40
C ILE A 275 6.73 -23.37 0.16
N LYS A 276 6.56 -24.20 -0.87
CA LYS A 276 5.84 -23.81 -2.09
C LYS A 276 4.37 -23.50 -1.80
N SER A 277 3.70 -24.35 -1.03
CA SER A 277 2.30 -24.16 -0.62
C SER A 277 2.13 -22.86 0.18
N ALA A 278 2.99 -22.62 1.17
CA ALA A 278 2.99 -21.39 1.95
C ALA A 278 3.23 -20.15 1.09
N THR A 279 4.14 -20.24 0.12
CA THR A 279 4.41 -19.16 -0.84
C THR A 279 3.20 -18.88 -1.73
N GLN A 280 2.49 -19.92 -2.16
CA GLN A 280 1.26 -19.79 -2.95
C GLN A 280 0.09 -19.20 -2.16
N GLN A 281 0.06 -19.42 -0.83
CA GLN A 281 -0.92 -18.81 0.07
C GLN A 281 -0.67 -17.31 0.31
N LEU A 282 0.53 -16.79 0.01
CA LEU A 282 0.78 -15.36 -0.03
C LEU A 282 -0.03 -14.78 -1.19
N GLY A 283 -1.24 -14.30 -0.92
CA GLY A 283 -2.14 -13.86 -1.99
C GLY A 283 -1.50 -12.85 -2.97
N ASN A 284 -1.82 -13.00 -4.25
CA ASN A 284 -1.29 -12.18 -5.32
C ASN A 284 -1.55 -10.70 -5.07
N LEU A 285 -0.51 -9.88 -5.20
CA LEU A 285 -0.56 -8.42 -4.99
C LEU A 285 -1.00 -8.00 -3.57
N ASN A 286 -0.76 -8.81 -2.55
CA ASN A 286 -0.90 -8.40 -1.15
C ASN A 286 0.13 -7.34 -0.74
N ALA A 287 -0.02 -6.79 0.48
CA ALA A 287 0.88 -5.74 0.95
C ALA A 287 2.32 -6.26 0.99
N PRO A 288 3.26 -5.65 0.22
CA PRO A 288 4.64 -6.08 0.28
C PRO A 288 5.19 -5.79 1.67
N GLY A 289 6.07 -6.66 2.15
CA GLY A 289 6.78 -6.45 3.40
C GLY A 289 7.74 -5.26 3.33
N PRO A 290 8.56 -5.05 4.38
CA PRO A 290 9.58 -3.99 4.40
C PRO A 290 10.58 -4.07 3.23
N ASP A 291 10.74 -5.25 2.63
CA ASP A 291 11.59 -5.52 1.47
C ASP A 291 11.00 -4.99 0.15
N GLY A 292 9.69 -4.74 0.10
CA GLY A 292 9.00 -4.19 -1.07
C GLY A 292 8.55 -5.23 -2.10
N PHE A 293 8.71 -6.53 -1.83
CA PHE A 293 8.31 -7.61 -2.75
C PHE A 293 6.94 -8.20 -2.35
N PRO A 294 5.97 -8.29 -3.28
CA PRO A 294 4.70 -8.98 -3.06
C PRO A 294 4.89 -10.49 -3.23
N GLY A 295 3.99 -11.28 -2.64
CA GLY A 295 3.85 -12.71 -2.96
C GLY A 295 3.18 -12.92 -4.32
N GLU A 296 3.69 -12.30 -5.38
CA GLU A 296 3.14 -12.50 -6.71
C GLU A 296 3.61 -13.85 -7.25
N ASN A 297 2.70 -14.81 -7.32
CA ASN A 297 2.96 -16.07 -7.99
C ASN A 297 2.83 -15.84 -9.50
N SER A 298 3.95 -15.84 -10.21
CA SER A 298 3.94 -15.97 -11.67
C SER A 298 3.41 -17.37 -12.02
N PRO A 299 2.52 -17.51 -13.02
CA PRO A 299 2.07 -18.83 -13.48
C PRO A 299 3.22 -19.71 -13.96
#